data_AF-A0AAE3BEW3-F1
#
_entry.id   AF-A0AAE3BEW3-F1
#
_cell.length_a   1.000
_cell.length_b   1.000
_cell.length_c   1.000
_cell.angle_alpha   90.00
_cell.angle_beta   90.00
_cell.angle_gamma   90.00
#
_symmetry.space_group_name_H-M   'P 1'
#
loop_
_entity.id
_entity.type
_entity.pdbx_description
1 polymer ?
#
loop_
_entity_poly.entity_id
_entity_poly.type
_entity_poly.pdbx_seq_one_letter_code
_entity_poly.pdbx_strand_id
1 'polypeptide(L)'
;MFKYLTPIFLCTAAFSFQAQASDTMLMLLKKDNATYLSWSTDAGNVVRQDVYRSTSSAQAGSEKIAELNSTDRTFTDLTANPQSDYWYWVDTVSGNKSVLKSNAASTAPAPLRAAPLKAASSECKAGAVIKNKSVDCDGITLGLSCSGDSDKQPPVITLENASIKNLRISAKGGSDGIHCASGDCRIENVIWEDICEDAATNNGKTMTIVGGVAHNTTNGPGGKPDKVLQQNAKNSHTIVQGNFTLTGQHGKLWRSCGDCTNNGGPRNLTIISATVNGTIDSIAGVNRNFGDVAEIRDLRIKGYKEGKPPVCEEFKGVEKGQGKSEKYDEFWDTKNCKVSRSNVKPL
;
A
#
# COMPACT_ATOMS: atom_id res chain seq x y z
N MET A 1 38.74 47.33 45.18
CA MET A 1 37.36 46.90 44.86
C MET A 1 37.09 47.28 43.41
N PHE A 2 37.19 46.36 42.45
CA PHE A 2 36.48 46.44 41.17
C PHE A 2 36.44 45.02 40.59
N LYS A 3 35.24 44.42 40.60
CA LYS A 3 34.95 43.09 40.06
C LYS A 3 34.81 43.20 38.54
N TYR A 4 35.51 42.36 37.79
CA TYR A 4 35.22 42.13 36.37
C TYR A 4 33.98 41.24 36.27
N LEU A 5 32.90 41.76 35.68
CA LEU A 5 31.78 40.96 35.17
C LEU A 5 31.97 40.80 33.65
N THR A 6 32.24 39.57 33.21
CA THR A 6 32.17 39.18 31.80
C THR A 6 30.71 38.91 31.44
N PRO A 7 30.14 39.51 30.38
CA PRO A 7 28.78 39.22 29.97
C PRO A 7 28.73 37.85 29.27
N ILE A 8 27.91 36.94 29.80
CA ILE A 8 27.55 35.70 29.11
C ILE A 8 26.53 36.08 28.03
N PHE A 9 26.94 36.02 26.76
CA PHE A 9 26.01 36.07 25.64
C PHE A 9 25.28 34.73 25.55
N LEU A 10 24.03 34.69 26.02
CA LEU A 10 23.12 33.58 25.75
C LEU A 10 22.73 33.65 24.27
N CYS A 11 23.38 32.83 23.44
CA CYS A 11 22.97 32.62 22.05
C CYS A 11 21.72 31.74 22.08
N THR A 12 20.53 32.35 22.11
CA THR A 12 19.27 31.64 21.89
C THR A 12 19.21 31.24 20.41
N ALA A 13 19.56 29.98 20.12
CA ALA A 13 19.31 29.40 18.82
C ALA A 13 17.79 29.38 18.59
N ALA A 14 17.31 30.30 17.74
CA ALA A 14 15.95 30.25 17.22
C ALA A 14 15.86 29.01 16.32
N PHE A 15 15.27 27.93 16.84
CA PHE A 15 14.85 26.80 16.02
C PHE A 15 13.70 27.26 15.13
N SER A 16 14.02 27.72 13.93
CA SER A 16 13.03 27.92 12.89
C SER A 16 12.51 26.54 12.46
N PHE A 17 11.36 26.14 12.97
CA PHE A 17 10.57 25.08 12.35
C PHE A 17 10.12 25.60 10.98
N GLN A 18 10.84 25.24 9.92
CA GLN A 18 10.29 25.35 8.58
C GLN A 18 9.14 24.34 8.50
N ALA A 19 7.90 24.83 8.59
CA ALA A 19 6.74 24.05 8.24
C ALA A 19 6.91 23.64 6.76
N GLN A 20 7.13 22.35 6.51
CA GLN A 20 7.15 21.84 5.15
C GLN A 20 5.77 22.11 4.54
N ALA A 21 5.74 22.74 3.36
CA ALA A 21 4.49 22.96 2.65
C ALA A 21 3.83 21.60 2.35
N SER A 22 2.51 21.54 2.47
CA SER A 22 1.76 20.34 2.09
C SER A 22 1.99 20.02 0.62
N ASP A 23 2.03 18.73 0.30
CA ASP A 23 2.29 18.18 -1.02
C ASP A 23 1.39 16.96 -1.32
N THR A 24 1.19 16.69 -2.60
CA THR A 24 0.52 15.49 -3.11
C THR A 24 1.43 14.82 -4.13
N MET A 25 2.00 13.67 -3.76
CA MET A 25 2.88 12.91 -4.64
C MET A 25 2.08 11.84 -5.38
N LEU A 26 1.91 12.02 -6.69
CA LEU A 26 1.20 11.14 -7.62
C LEU A 26 2.16 10.25 -8.38
N MET A 27 1.87 8.96 -8.38
CA MET A 27 2.49 7.93 -9.21
C MET A 27 1.43 7.20 -10.04
N LEU A 28 1.86 6.51 -11.09
CA LEU A 28 0.98 5.65 -11.88
C LEU A 28 1.60 4.32 -12.29
N LEU A 29 0.76 3.34 -12.58
CA LEU A 29 1.13 2.06 -13.16
C LEU A 29 0.22 1.79 -14.36
N LYS A 30 0.79 1.63 -15.56
CA LYS A 30 0.06 1.23 -16.76
C LYS A 30 0.24 -0.28 -16.97
N LYS A 31 -0.82 -1.05 -16.70
CA LYS A 31 -0.85 -2.53 -16.77
C LYS A 31 -2.26 -3.00 -17.10
N ASP A 32 -2.40 -4.18 -17.70
CA ASP A 32 -3.70 -4.88 -17.87
C ASP A 32 -4.80 -4.04 -18.55
N ASN A 33 -4.43 -3.23 -19.57
CA ASN A 33 -5.32 -2.26 -20.25
C ASN A 33 -5.95 -1.20 -19.34
N ALA A 34 -5.32 -0.91 -18.20
CA ALA A 34 -5.73 0.13 -17.27
C ALA A 34 -4.54 1.03 -16.93
N THR A 35 -4.85 2.27 -16.52
CA THR A 35 -3.88 3.14 -15.85
C THR A 35 -4.31 3.31 -14.39
N TYR A 36 -3.50 2.78 -13.49
CA TYR A 36 -3.71 2.90 -12.05
C TYR A 36 -2.97 4.11 -11.54
N LEU A 37 -3.68 5.05 -10.94
CA LEU A 37 -3.13 6.19 -10.22
C LEU A 37 -3.06 5.84 -8.74
N SER A 38 -2.00 6.28 -8.08
CA SER A 38 -1.85 6.18 -6.63
C SER A 38 -1.10 7.39 -6.11
N TRP A 39 -1.55 7.97 -4.99
CA TRP A 39 -0.93 9.15 -4.42
C TRP A 39 -0.86 9.12 -2.90
N SER A 40 0.08 9.86 -2.34
CA SER A 40 0.08 10.25 -0.92
C SER A 40 -0.19 11.75 -0.81
N THR A 41 -0.75 12.19 0.32
CA THR A 41 -0.90 13.62 0.59
C THR A 41 -0.95 13.91 2.08
N ASP A 42 -0.36 15.03 2.46
CA ASP A 42 -0.43 15.61 3.80
C ASP A 42 -1.36 16.84 3.85
N ALA A 43 -2.21 17.03 2.83
CA ALA A 43 -3.27 18.03 2.84
C ALA A 43 -4.21 17.82 4.04
N GLY A 44 -4.41 18.88 4.82
CA GLY A 44 -5.28 18.85 6.00
C GLY A 44 -6.75 18.98 5.63
N ASN A 45 -7.62 18.20 6.29
CA ASN A 45 -9.08 18.29 6.16
C ASN A 45 -9.59 18.25 4.71
N VAL A 46 -9.09 17.30 3.92
CA VAL A 46 -9.58 17.02 2.56
C VAL A 46 -11.06 16.63 2.62
N VAL A 47 -11.87 17.20 1.76
CA VAL A 47 -13.30 16.89 1.61
C VAL A 47 -13.64 16.28 0.25
N ARG A 48 -12.78 16.49 -0.76
CA ARG A 48 -12.95 15.98 -2.13
C ARG A 48 -11.60 15.86 -2.81
N GLN A 49 -11.48 14.96 -3.77
CA GLN A 49 -10.32 14.85 -4.64
C GLN A 49 -10.77 14.78 -6.10
N ASP A 50 -10.15 15.57 -6.98
CA ASP A 50 -10.50 15.67 -8.38
C ASP A 50 -9.37 15.09 -9.24
N VAL A 51 -9.68 14.11 -10.10
CA VAL A 51 -8.69 13.48 -10.99
C VAL A 51 -8.79 14.13 -12.37
N TYR A 52 -7.64 14.60 -12.87
CA TYR A 52 -7.51 15.21 -14.18
C TYR A 52 -6.65 14.36 -15.10
N ARG A 53 -6.97 14.38 -16.40
CA ARG A 53 -6.20 13.73 -17.46
C ARG A 53 -6.03 14.66 -18.64
N SER A 54 -4.89 14.62 -19.32
CA SER A 54 -4.66 15.28 -20.61
C SER A 54 -3.92 14.36 -21.58
N THR A 55 -4.09 14.60 -22.87
CA THR A 55 -3.31 13.98 -23.95
C THR A 55 -1.98 14.70 -24.20
N SER A 56 -1.67 15.74 -23.42
CA SER A 56 -0.40 16.48 -23.49
C SER A 56 0.14 16.75 -22.08
N SER A 57 1.41 17.18 -21.99
CA SER A 57 2.02 17.59 -20.72
C SER A 57 1.47 18.92 -20.18
N ALA A 58 0.68 19.66 -20.95
CA ALA A 58 0.11 20.93 -20.54
C ALA A 58 -1.16 20.73 -19.71
N GLN A 59 -1.13 21.13 -18.44
CA GLN A 59 -2.28 21.03 -17.53
C GLN A 59 -3.49 21.83 -18.02
N ALA A 60 -3.28 22.93 -18.76
CA ALA A 60 -4.36 23.77 -19.29
C ALA A 60 -5.33 23.01 -20.21
N GLY A 61 -4.87 21.93 -20.85
CA GLY A 61 -5.70 21.05 -21.70
C GLY A 61 -6.17 19.79 -20.99
N SER A 62 -6.19 19.77 -19.65
CA SER A 62 -6.67 18.61 -18.89
C SER A 62 -8.18 18.66 -18.66
N GLU A 63 -8.81 17.50 -18.73
CA GLU A 63 -10.22 17.26 -18.40
C GLU A 63 -10.33 16.58 -17.03
N LYS A 64 -11.33 16.96 -16.23
CA LYS A 64 -11.67 16.24 -15.00
C LYS A 64 -12.38 14.94 -15.38
N ILE A 65 -11.80 13.80 -15.01
CA ILE A 65 -12.33 12.47 -15.33
C ILE A 65 -12.98 11.77 -14.13
N ALA A 66 -12.69 12.21 -12.91
CA ALA A 66 -13.32 11.67 -11.71
C ALA A 66 -13.40 12.70 -10.58
N GLU A 67 -14.37 12.47 -9.70
CA GLU A 67 -14.52 13.12 -8.40
C GLU A 67 -14.58 12.01 -7.33
N LEU A 68 -13.66 12.07 -6.36
CA LEU A 68 -13.46 11.04 -5.36
C LEU A 68 -13.74 11.60 -3.96
N ASN A 69 -13.97 10.68 -3.03
CA ASN A 69 -14.08 11.00 -1.60
C ASN A 69 -12.73 11.48 -1.04
N SER A 70 -12.69 11.89 0.23
CA SER A 70 -11.48 12.41 0.87
C SER A 70 -10.45 11.36 1.29
N THR A 71 -10.85 10.09 1.36
CA THR A 71 -10.06 8.99 1.90
C THR A 71 -9.33 8.17 0.84
N ASP A 72 -9.85 8.14 -0.39
CA ASP A 72 -9.24 7.39 -1.49
C ASP A 72 -7.82 7.91 -1.76
N ARG A 73 -6.92 6.99 -2.11
CA ARG A 73 -5.53 7.28 -2.48
C ARG A 73 -5.14 6.58 -3.78
N THR A 74 -6.13 6.07 -4.50
CA THR A 74 -5.96 5.41 -5.79
C THR A 74 -7.15 5.72 -6.71
N PHE A 75 -6.92 5.59 -8.01
CA PHE A 75 -7.96 5.65 -9.04
C PHE A 75 -7.58 4.74 -10.21
N THR A 76 -8.56 4.07 -10.83
CA THR A 76 -8.32 3.22 -12.00
C THR A 76 -8.97 3.85 -13.23
N ASP A 77 -8.17 4.32 -14.17
CA ASP A 77 -8.65 4.78 -15.48
C ASP A 77 -8.73 3.59 -16.46
N LEU A 78 -9.96 3.19 -16.77
CA LEU A 78 -10.29 2.16 -17.77
C LEU A 78 -10.70 2.76 -19.13
N THR A 79 -10.70 4.09 -19.25
CA THR A 79 -11.21 4.82 -20.42
C THR A 79 -10.11 5.34 -21.33
N ALA A 80 -8.87 5.43 -20.81
CA ALA A 80 -7.70 5.84 -21.58
C ALA A 80 -7.42 4.84 -22.72
N ASN A 81 -7.11 5.35 -23.92
CA ASN A 81 -6.67 4.50 -25.02
C ASN A 81 -5.32 3.84 -24.66
N PRO A 82 -5.20 2.49 -24.64
CA PRO A 82 -3.96 1.82 -24.28
C PRO A 82 -2.76 2.17 -25.18
N GLN A 83 -3.00 2.58 -26.42
CA GLN A 83 -1.97 2.94 -27.39
C GLN A 83 -1.52 4.42 -27.30
N SER A 84 -2.20 5.23 -26.49
CA SER A 84 -1.87 6.65 -26.31
C SER A 84 -1.18 6.91 -24.98
N ASP A 85 -0.44 8.01 -24.94
CA ASP A 85 0.12 8.55 -23.72
C ASP A 85 -0.76 9.64 -23.12
N TYR A 86 -0.77 9.67 -21.79
CA TYR A 86 -1.55 10.61 -21.00
C TYR A 86 -0.73 11.18 -19.85
N TRP A 87 -1.14 12.36 -19.40
CA TRP A 87 -0.66 13.02 -18.18
C TRP A 87 -1.82 13.17 -17.22
N TYR A 88 -1.54 12.94 -15.94
CA TYR A 88 -2.52 12.96 -14.87
C TYR A 88 -2.10 13.91 -13.76
N TRP A 89 -3.10 14.49 -13.11
CA TRP A 89 -2.97 15.27 -11.89
C TRP A 89 -4.11 14.90 -10.94
N VAL A 90 -3.85 15.02 -9.65
CA VAL A 90 -4.87 14.91 -8.60
C VAL A 90 -4.87 16.21 -7.82
N ASP A 91 -6.04 16.84 -7.73
CA ASP A 91 -6.27 18.02 -6.91
C ASP A 91 -6.99 17.59 -5.63
N THR A 92 -6.40 17.87 -4.47
CA THR A 92 -7.07 17.69 -3.18
C THR A 92 -7.73 19.01 -2.77
N VAL A 93 -9.01 18.94 -2.42
CA VAL A 93 -9.81 20.11 -2.01
C VAL A 93 -10.11 20.00 -0.53
N SER A 94 -9.68 20.98 0.24
CA SER A 94 -9.85 21.03 1.70
C SER A 94 -11.13 21.76 2.10
N GLY A 95 -11.61 21.57 3.33
CA GLY A 95 -12.86 22.18 3.81
C GLY A 95 -12.88 23.72 3.77
N ASN A 96 -11.71 24.36 3.84
CA ASN A 96 -11.53 25.82 3.66
C ASN A 96 -11.47 26.24 2.17
N LYS A 97 -11.74 25.32 1.24
CA LYS A 97 -11.67 25.49 -0.22
C LYS A 97 -10.25 25.67 -0.78
N SER A 98 -9.20 25.45 0.01
CA SER A 98 -7.85 25.41 -0.55
C SER A 98 -7.69 24.18 -1.44
N VAL A 99 -7.01 24.36 -2.57
CA VAL A 99 -6.73 23.31 -3.53
C VAL A 99 -5.23 23.08 -3.57
N LEU A 100 -4.81 21.84 -3.30
CA LEU A 100 -3.43 21.40 -3.45
C LEU A 100 -3.36 20.45 -4.65
N LYS A 101 -2.53 20.83 -5.63
CA LYS A 101 -2.33 20.08 -6.88
C LYS A 101 -1.15 19.14 -6.74
N SER A 102 -1.27 17.92 -7.26
CA SER A 102 -0.14 16.99 -7.33
C SER A 102 0.89 17.39 -8.38
N ASN A 103 2.05 16.72 -8.35
CA ASN A 103 2.90 16.64 -9.54
C ASN A 103 2.15 16.00 -10.72
N ALA A 104 2.65 16.23 -11.94
CA ALA A 104 2.21 15.49 -13.11
C ALA A 104 2.76 14.06 -13.07
N ALA A 105 1.91 13.06 -13.32
CA ALA A 105 2.32 11.69 -13.58
C ALA A 105 1.99 11.33 -15.03
N SER A 106 2.88 10.63 -15.74
CA SER A 106 2.70 10.34 -17.17
C SER A 106 3.04 8.90 -17.53
N THR A 107 2.28 8.36 -18.49
CA THR A 107 2.57 7.07 -19.12
C THR A 107 3.69 7.18 -20.16
N ALA A 108 4.00 8.41 -20.61
CA ALA A 108 5.04 8.66 -21.59
C ALA A 108 6.42 8.23 -21.07
N PRO A 109 7.34 7.80 -21.95
CA PRO A 109 8.71 7.46 -21.59
C PRO A 109 9.47 8.62 -20.91
N ALA A 110 10.52 8.26 -20.15
CA ALA A 110 11.29 9.18 -19.31
C ALA A 110 11.81 10.49 -19.94
N PRO A 111 12.22 10.60 -21.23
CA PRO A 111 12.73 11.88 -21.74
C PRO A 111 11.67 13.00 -21.85
N LEU A 112 10.38 12.69 -21.70
CA LEU A 112 9.28 13.66 -21.73
C LEU A 112 8.75 14.01 -20.32
N ARG A 113 9.41 13.52 -19.26
CA ARG A 113 9.03 13.77 -17.87
C ARG A 113 9.84 14.93 -17.31
N ALA A 114 9.19 15.84 -16.59
CA ALA A 114 9.89 16.87 -15.83
C ALA A 114 10.77 16.20 -14.75
N ALA A 115 11.94 16.78 -14.48
CA ALA A 115 12.80 16.32 -13.40
C ALA A 115 12.05 16.39 -12.06
N PRO A 116 12.29 15.44 -11.13
CA PRO A 116 11.67 15.49 -9.81
C PRO A 116 12.05 16.80 -9.10
N LEU A 117 11.05 17.46 -8.53
CA LEU A 117 11.22 18.73 -7.81
C LEU A 117 11.84 18.54 -6.43
N LYS A 118 11.79 17.31 -5.90
CA LYS A 118 12.30 16.91 -4.60
C LYS A 118 13.31 15.78 -4.79
N ALA A 119 14.19 15.60 -3.81
CA ALA A 119 15.07 14.45 -3.76
C ALA A 119 14.47 13.40 -2.83
N ALA A 120 14.50 12.14 -3.26
CA ALA A 120 14.21 11.00 -2.39
C ALA A 120 15.14 11.02 -1.17
N SER A 121 14.64 10.51 -0.03
CA SER A 121 15.48 10.29 1.14
C SER A 121 16.68 9.40 0.78
N SER A 122 17.86 9.75 1.28
CA SER A 122 19.07 8.93 1.14
C SER A 122 18.97 7.58 1.84
N GLU A 123 17.95 7.37 2.67
CA GLU A 123 17.63 6.09 3.32
C GLU A 123 16.81 5.14 2.43
N CYS A 124 16.22 5.62 1.32
CA CYS A 124 15.52 4.77 0.37
C CYS A 124 16.50 3.97 -0.49
N LYS A 125 16.97 2.85 0.06
CA LYS A 125 17.89 1.92 -0.59
C LYS A 125 17.36 0.50 -0.46
N ALA A 126 17.60 -0.34 -1.47
CA ALA A 126 17.23 -1.75 -1.40
C ALA A 126 17.97 -2.44 -0.23
N GLY A 127 17.23 -3.16 0.60
CA GLY A 127 17.72 -3.77 1.84
C GLY A 127 17.82 -2.83 3.04
N ALA A 128 17.32 -1.59 2.94
CA ALA A 128 17.39 -0.64 4.05
C ALA A 128 16.49 -1.04 5.24
N VAL A 129 16.95 -0.72 6.44
CA VAL A 129 16.17 -0.79 7.68
C VAL A 129 15.86 0.64 8.13
N ILE A 130 14.57 0.99 8.20
CA ILE A 130 14.08 2.31 8.59
C ILE A 130 13.46 2.19 9.98
N LYS A 131 13.94 2.99 10.93
CA LYS A 131 13.57 2.90 12.35
C LYS A 131 13.12 4.23 12.93
N ASN A 132 11.99 4.24 13.64
CA ASN A 132 11.48 5.37 14.44
C ASN A 132 11.37 6.69 13.66
N LYS A 133 11.02 6.63 12.37
CA LYS A 133 10.92 7.81 11.50
C LYS A 133 9.97 7.59 10.34
N SER A 134 9.66 8.67 9.64
CA SER A 134 8.97 8.63 8.35
C SER A 134 9.95 8.95 7.23
N VAL A 135 9.92 8.17 6.15
CA VAL A 135 10.78 8.33 4.99
C VAL A 135 9.92 8.50 3.73
N ASP A 136 10.31 9.48 2.92
CA ASP A 136 9.70 9.77 1.61
C ASP A 136 10.68 9.37 0.51
N CYS A 137 10.28 8.41 -0.33
CA CYS A 137 11.11 7.91 -1.42
C CYS A 137 10.85 8.61 -2.75
N ASP A 138 9.96 9.61 -2.79
CA ASP A 138 9.76 10.49 -3.94
C ASP A 138 9.57 9.75 -5.29
N GLY A 139 8.93 8.59 -5.23
CA GLY A 139 8.60 7.76 -6.39
C GLY A 139 9.77 7.02 -7.04
N ILE A 140 10.94 6.94 -6.40
CA ILE A 140 12.05 6.14 -6.93
C ILE A 140 11.67 4.65 -7.00
N THR A 141 12.38 3.92 -7.86
CA THR A 141 12.26 2.47 -7.98
C THR A 141 13.37 1.78 -7.21
N LEU A 142 12.99 0.86 -6.33
CA LEU A 142 13.91 -0.06 -5.66
C LEU A 142 13.58 -1.51 -6.03
N GLY A 143 14.57 -2.38 -5.87
CA GLY A 143 14.40 -3.82 -6.01
C GLY A 143 15.65 -4.55 -5.56
N LEU A 144 15.47 -5.79 -5.10
CA LEU A 144 16.55 -6.74 -4.90
C LEU A 144 16.52 -7.75 -6.07
N SER A 145 16.49 -9.04 -5.77
CA SER A 145 16.25 -10.11 -6.74
C SER A 145 14.93 -10.80 -6.44
N CYS A 146 14.35 -11.42 -7.47
CA CYS A 146 13.28 -12.38 -7.30
C CYS A 146 13.77 -13.77 -7.73
N SER A 147 13.90 -14.70 -6.78
CA SER A 147 14.37 -16.06 -7.00
C SER A 147 13.26 -17.12 -6.95
N GLY A 148 12.02 -16.71 -7.20
CA GLY A 148 10.82 -17.55 -7.06
C GLY A 148 10.47 -17.79 -5.58
N ASP A 149 9.93 -18.97 -5.27
CA ASP A 149 9.36 -19.34 -3.96
C ASP A 149 10.43 -19.69 -2.89
N SER A 150 11.65 -19.14 -2.98
CA SER A 150 12.70 -19.48 -2.02
C SER A 150 12.50 -18.77 -0.68
N ASP A 151 12.28 -19.52 0.41
CA ASP A 151 12.03 -19.09 1.81
C ASP A 151 13.08 -18.15 2.49
N LYS A 152 14.00 -17.53 1.74
CA LYS A 152 15.15 -16.79 2.28
C LYS A 152 15.41 -15.45 1.59
N GLN A 153 14.46 -14.94 0.83
CA GLN A 153 14.63 -13.64 0.18
C GLN A 153 14.66 -12.53 1.24
N PRO A 154 15.57 -11.56 1.15
CA PRO A 154 15.52 -10.41 2.04
C PRO A 154 14.36 -9.48 1.65
N PRO A 155 13.74 -8.78 2.61
CA PRO A 155 12.81 -7.71 2.27
C PRO A 155 13.55 -6.56 1.57
N VAL A 156 12.90 -5.95 0.58
CA VAL A 156 13.42 -4.76 -0.11
C VAL A 156 13.54 -3.59 0.85
N ILE A 157 12.62 -3.48 1.82
CA ILE A 157 12.66 -2.51 2.92
C ILE A 157 12.20 -3.19 4.20
N THR A 158 12.89 -2.93 5.30
CA THR A 158 12.44 -3.28 6.66
C THR A 158 12.05 -2.03 7.43
N LEU A 159 10.90 -2.06 8.11
CA LEU A 159 10.37 -1.00 8.95
C LEU A 159 10.34 -1.45 10.41
N GLU A 160 10.86 -0.61 11.30
CA GLU A 160 10.78 -0.76 12.75
C GLU A 160 10.15 0.50 13.36
N ASN A 161 8.86 0.43 13.69
CA ASN A 161 8.08 1.57 14.18
C ASN A 161 8.25 2.80 13.26
N ALA A 162 8.04 2.60 11.96
CA ALA A 162 8.43 3.55 10.92
C ALA A 162 7.39 3.65 9.80
N SER A 163 7.41 4.77 9.08
CA SER A 163 6.57 4.99 7.90
C SER A 163 7.43 5.13 6.65
N ILE A 164 6.96 4.56 5.54
CA ILE A 164 7.52 4.78 4.21
C ILE A 164 6.42 5.25 3.27
N LYS A 165 6.74 6.24 2.43
CA LYS A 165 5.83 6.71 1.40
C LYS A 165 6.49 6.88 0.03
N ASN A 166 5.65 6.80 -1.02
CA ASN A 166 6.01 7.10 -2.40
C ASN A 166 7.15 6.22 -2.92
N LEU A 167 6.95 4.90 -2.92
CA LEU A 167 7.97 3.95 -3.38
C LEU A 167 7.43 3.07 -4.50
N ARG A 168 8.28 2.78 -5.49
CA ARG A 168 8.02 1.73 -6.47
C ARG A 168 8.94 0.53 -6.23
N ILE A 169 8.37 -0.66 -6.16
CA ILE A 169 9.09 -1.93 -6.11
C ILE A 169 9.10 -2.52 -7.52
N SER A 170 10.29 -2.71 -8.08
CA SER A 170 10.48 -3.15 -9.46
C SER A 170 9.93 -4.56 -9.70
N ALA A 171 9.42 -4.80 -10.90
CA ALA A 171 8.87 -6.10 -11.27
C ALA A 171 9.87 -7.26 -11.08
N LYS A 172 11.15 -7.07 -11.44
CA LYS A 172 12.17 -8.14 -11.38
C LYS A 172 12.85 -8.27 -10.02
N GLY A 173 12.56 -7.35 -9.09
CA GLY A 173 13.27 -7.23 -7.82
C GLY A 173 12.34 -7.17 -6.62
N GLY A 174 11.14 -7.76 -6.73
CA GLY A 174 10.13 -7.76 -5.67
C GLY A 174 10.61 -8.36 -4.36
N SER A 175 11.43 -9.42 -4.42
CA SER A 175 11.98 -10.13 -3.25
C SER A 175 10.90 -10.44 -2.20
N ASP A 176 11.21 -10.38 -0.91
CA ASP A 176 10.22 -10.54 0.16
C ASP A 176 9.50 -9.22 0.53
N GLY A 177 9.28 -8.35 -0.48
CA GLY A 177 8.49 -7.13 -0.34
C GLY A 177 8.97 -6.16 0.74
N ILE A 178 8.03 -5.66 1.56
CA ILE A 178 8.30 -4.74 2.68
C ILE A 178 7.93 -5.40 4.00
N HIS A 179 8.86 -5.44 4.96
CA HIS A 179 8.60 -5.99 6.29
C HIS A 179 8.27 -4.90 7.29
N CYS A 180 7.16 -5.03 8.02
CA CYS A 180 7.00 -4.40 9.32
C CYS A 180 7.59 -5.34 10.37
N ALA A 181 8.85 -5.13 10.75
CA ALA A 181 9.57 -6.02 11.65
C ALA A 181 9.21 -5.82 13.13
N SER A 182 8.87 -4.60 13.53
CA SER A 182 8.47 -4.29 14.92
C SER A 182 7.69 -2.98 15.01
N GLY A 183 6.97 -2.79 16.12
CA GLY A 183 6.19 -1.57 16.38
C GLY A 183 5.05 -1.37 15.39
N ASP A 184 4.66 -0.11 15.20
CA ASP A 184 3.60 0.27 14.27
C ASP A 184 4.23 0.82 12.97
N CYS A 185 3.86 0.25 11.82
CA CYS A 185 4.39 0.60 10.51
C CYS A 185 3.31 1.13 9.57
N ARG A 186 3.68 2.10 8.72
CA ARG A 186 2.80 2.65 7.69
C ARG A 186 3.47 2.58 6.32
N ILE A 187 2.75 2.02 5.35
CA ILE A 187 3.20 1.84 3.97
C ILE A 187 2.20 2.60 3.09
N GLU A 188 2.60 3.76 2.58
CA GLU A 188 1.70 4.70 1.91
C GLU A 188 2.12 4.96 0.47
N ASN A 189 1.18 4.88 -0.48
CA ASN A 189 1.46 5.09 -1.90
C ASN A 189 2.66 4.28 -2.39
N VAL A 190 2.60 2.95 -2.22
CA VAL A 190 3.61 2.03 -2.74
C VAL A 190 3.05 1.28 -3.94
N ILE A 191 3.84 1.19 -5.01
CA ILE A 191 3.51 0.45 -6.22
C ILE A 191 4.41 -0.77 -6.33
N TRP A 192 3.84 -1.97 -6.22
CA TRP A 192 4.51 -3.23 -6.52
C TRP A 192 4.21 -3.59 -7.97
N GLU A 193 5.23 -3.51 -8.84
CA GLU A 193 5.04 -3.73 -10.28
C GLU A 193 4.86 -5.19 -10.67
N ASP A 194 5.38 -6.11 -9.83
CA ASP A 194 5.13 -7.55 -9.85
C ASP A 194 5.57 -8.11 -8.49
N ILE A 195 4.67 -8.79 -7.79
CA ILE A 195 4.99 -9.41 -6.50
C ILE A 195 5.87 -10.64 -6.74
N CYS A 196 6.90 -10.80 -5.91
CA CYS A 196 7.72 -12.01 -5.92
C CYS A 196 7.19 -13.02 -4.89
N GLU A 197 7.51 -12.85 -3.61
CA GLU A 197 7.02 -13.74 -2.54
C GLU A 197 5.73 -13.17 -1.90
N ASP A 198 5.88 -12.11 -1.12
CA ASP A 198 4.79 -11.31 -0.56
C ASP A 198 4.98 -9.82 -0.92
N ALA A 199 3.92 -9.01 -0.92
CA ALA A 199 4.07 -7.55 -1.09
C ALA A 199 4.50 -6.88 0.22
N ALA A 200 3.88 -7.29 1.33
CA ALA A 200 4.24 -6.83 2.66
C ALA A 200 3.94 -7.87 3.74
N THR A 201 4.81 -7.89 4.76
CA THR A 201 4.74 -8.85 5.87
C THR A 201 4.70 -8.14 7.21
N ASN A 202 3.66 -8.41 8.00
CA ASN A 202 3.50 -7.89 9.35
C ASN A 202 4.07 -8.87 10.40
N ASN A 203 5.27 -8.55 10.86
CA ASN A 203 5.95 -9.17 11.99
C ASN A 203 5.94 -8.24 13.24
N GLY A 204 5.27 -7.09 13.15
CA GLY A 204 5.18 -6.08 14.20
C GLY A 204 3.83 -6.08 14.91
N LYS A 205 3.41 -4.88 15.35
CA LYS A 205 2.14 -4.65 16.07
C LYS A 205 1.05 -4.27 15.08
N THR A 206 1.09 -3.06 14.53
CA THR A 206 0.13 -2.59 13.52
C THR A 206 0.82 -2.31 12.20
N MET A 207 0.37 -2.89 11.09
CA MET A 207 0.82 -2.54 9.75
C MET A 207 -0.32 -1.88 8.98
N THR A 208 -0.16 -0.63 8.57
CA THR A 208 -1.20 0.10 7.81
C THR A 208 -0.77 0.32 6.38
N ILE A 209 -1.55 -0.20 5.43
CA ILE A 209 -1.44 0.04 3.99
C ILE A 209 -2.38 1.18 3.60
N VAL A 210 -1.86 2.22 2.94
CA VAL A 210 -2.63 3.40 2.53
C VAL A 210 -2.47 3.68 1.05
N GLY A 211 -3.55 3.43 0.30
CA GLY A 211 -3.49 3.43 -1.16
C GLY A 211 -2.46 2.44 -1.67
N GLY A 212 -1.82 2.76 -2.78
CA GLY A 212 -0.88 1.85 -3.42
C GLY A 212 -1.54 0.88 -4.38
N VAL A 213 -0.71 0.29 -5.24
CA VAL A 213 -1.13 -0.65 -6.28
C VAL A 213 -0.21 -1.86 -6.25
N ALA A 214 -0.77 -3.06 -6.17
CA ALA A 214 -0.01 -4.29 -6.21
C ALA A 214 -0.42 -5.14 -7.42
N HIS A 215 0.54 -5.33 -8.33
CA HIS A 215 0.39 -6.19 -9.49
C HIS A 215 1.04 -7.55 -9.22
N ASN A 216 0.43 -8.60 -9.76
CA ASN A 216 1.03 -9.93 -9.82
C ASN A 216 0.47 -10.67 -11.05
N THR A 217 1.21 -11.65 -11.55
CA THR A 217 0.81 -12.49 -12.68
C THR A 217 1.06 -13.96 -12.39
N THR A 218 0.25 -14.87 -12.95
CA THR A 218 0.39 -16.32 -12.69
C THR A 218 1.70 -16.93 -13.17
N ASN A 219 2.39 -16.27 -14.10
CA ASN A 219 3.68 -16.68 -14.65
C ASN A 219 4.74 -15.59 -14.41
N GLY A 220 4.54 -14.83 -13.34
CA GLY A 220 5.41 -13.74 -12.94
C GLY A 220 6.74 -14.23 -12.39
N PRO A 221 7.63 -13.30 -12.02
CA PRO A 221 8.97 -13.62 -11.52
C PRO A 221 8.92 -14.42 -10.21
N GLY A 222 7.86 -14.26 -9.41
CA GLY A 222 7.62 -15.00 -8.16
C GLY A 222 6.93 -16.35 -8.32
N GLY A 223 6.68 -16.81 -9.54
CA GLY A 223 5.93 -18.05 -9.75
C GLY A 223 4.42 -17.87 -9.52
N LYS A 224 3.78 -18.87 -8.91
CA LYS A 224 2.32 -18.87 -8.71
C LYS A 224 1.97 -17.90 -7.58
N PRO A 225 1.05 -16.93 -7.79
CA PRO A 225 0.61 -16.01 -6.76
C PRO A 225 0.09 -16.74 -5.50
N ASP A 226 0.62 -16.42 -4.32
CA ASP A 226 0.14 -16.97 -3.04
C ASP A 226 -0.52 -15.91 -2.16
N LYS A 227 0.22 -14.91 -1.67
CA LYS A 227 -0.27 -13.92 -0.71
C LYS A 227 0.27 -12.53 -1.06
N VAL A 228 -0.56 -11.52 -0.84
CA VAL A 228 -0.14 -10.11 -0.95
C VAL A 228 0.33 -9.62 0.41
N LEU A 229 -0.50 -9.83 1.45
CA LEU A 229 -0.23 -9.40 2.81
C LEU A 229 -0.10 -10.61 3.75
N GLN A 230 1.11 -10.85 4.24
CA GLN A 230 1.40 -11.90 5.22
C GLN A 230 1.35 -11.32 6.63
N GLN A 231 0.85 -12.08 7.62
CA GLN A 231 0.87 -11.67 9.02
C GLN A 231 1.29 -12.83 9.93
N ASN A 232 2.46 -12.68 10.55
CA ASN A 232 3.07 -13.73 11.38
C ASN A 232 3.00 -13.40 12.87
N ALA A 233 3.14 -12.13 13.25
CA ALA A 233 3.12 -11.71 14.64
C ALA A 233 1.79 -12.03 15.32
N LYS A 234 1.82 -12.40 16.60
CA LYS A 234 0.63 -12.59 17.45
C LYS A 234 0.23 -11.24 18.06
N ASN A 235 -1.04 -11.07 18.43
CA ASN A 235 -1.59 -9.81 18.95
C ASN A 235 -1.31 -8.62 18.02
N SER A 236 -1.43 -8.86 16.72
CA SER A 236 -1.07 -7.91 15.66
C SER A 236 -2.27 -7.55 14.81
N HIS A 237 -2.17 -6.45 14.07
CA HIS A 237 -3.25 -5.92 13.25
C HIS A 237 -2.71 -5.39 11.92
N THR A 238 -3.29 -5.83 10.81
CA THR A 238 -3.09 -5.20 9.50
C THR A 238 -4.32 -4.37 9.13
N ILE A 239 -4.11 -3.12 8.72
CA ILE A 239 -5.16 -2.19 8.30
C ILE A 239 -4.95 -1.85 6.82
N VAL A 240 -5.98 -1.98 6.00
CA VAL A 240 -5.95 -1.66 4.56
C VAL A 240 -6.96 -0.55 4.27
N GLN A 241 -6.47 0.58 3.78
CA GLN A 241 -7.29 1.77 3.54
C GLN A 241 -6.80 2.56 2.31
N GLY A 242 -7.50 3.63 1.96
CA GLY A 242 -7.17 4.47 0.81
C GLY A 242 -7.36 3.78 -0.53
N ASN A 243 -8.29 2.84 -0.59
CA ASN A 243 -8.59 2.01 -1.76
C ASN A 243 -7.35 1.29 -2.34
N PHE A 244 -6.54 0.64 -1.49
CA PHE A 244 -5.43 -0.21 -1.95
C PHE A 244 -5.92 -1.16 -3.05
N THR A 245 -5.23 -1.17 -4.20
CA THR A 245 -5.73 -1.80 -5.42
C THR A 245 -4.84 -2.97 -5.86
N LEU A 246 -5.44 -4.14 -6.03
CA LEU A 246 -4.81 -5.30 -6.65
C LEU A 246 -5.14 -5.36 -8.15
N THR A 247 -4.14 -5.63 -8.99
CA THR A 247 -4.30 -5.82 -10.45
C THR A 247 -3.62 -7.10 -10.92
N GLY A 248 -4.12 -7.70 -12.00
CA GLY A 248 -3.58 -8.96 -12.53
C GLY A 248 -4.21 -10.18 -11.86
N GLN A 249 -3.40 -11.15 -11.45
CA GLN A 249 -3.85 -12.40 -10.83
C GLN A 249 -3.17 -12.62 -9.48
N HIS A 250 -3.95 -12.89 -8.44
CA HIS A 250 -3.48 -13.02 -7.06
C HIS A 250 -3.95 -14.33 -6.42
N GLY A 251 -3.25 -14.78 -5.38
CA GLY A 251 -3.74 -15.87 -4.53
C GLY A 251 -4.67 -15.31 -3.46
N LYS A 252 -4.11 -14.71 -2.41
CA LYS A 252 -4.84 -14.14 -1.27
C LYS A 252 -4.46 -12.70 -1.02
N LEU A 253 -5.43 -11.85 -0.71
CA LEU A 253 -5.11 -10.46 -0.32
C LEU A 253 -4.42 -10.46 1.04
N TRP A 254 -4.93 -11.21 2.02
CA TRP A 254 -4.33 -11.30 3.35
C TRP A 254 -4.44 -12.71 3.94
N ARG A 255 -3.38 -13.14 4.64
CA ARG A 255 -3.38 -14.41 5.38
C ARG A 255 -2.70 -14.28 6.74
N SER A 256 -3.44 -14.63 7.81
CA SER A 256 -2.83 -14.99 9.11
C SER A 256 -2.01 -16.27 8.93
N CYS A 257 -0.78 -16.33 9.42
CA CYS A 257 0.06 -17.51 9.18
C CYS A 257 -0.60 -18.82 9.66
N GLY A 258 -0.73 -19.79 8.75
CA GLY A 258 -1.45 -21.05 8.98
C GLY A 258 -0.67 -22.10 9.76
N ASP A 259 0.66 -22.11 9.61
CA ASP A 259 1.56 -23.16 10.09
C ASP A 259 2.94 -22.61 10.51
N CYS A 260 2.98 -21.38 11.04
CA CYS A 260 4.21 -20.78 11.54
C CYS A 260 4.78 -21.54 12.75
N THR A 261 6.09 -21.40 12.98
CA THR A 261 6.70 -21.82 14.24
C THR A 261 6.16 -20.96 15.39
N ASN A 262 5.86 -21.59 16.52
CA ASN A 262 5.15 -21.01 17.66
C ASN A 262 3.85 -20.32 17.23
N ASN A 263 3.04 -21.00 16.41
CA ASN A 263 1.83 -20.41 15.85
C ASN A 263 0.85 -20.01 16.95
N GLY A 264 -0.09 -19.13 16.60
CA GLY A 264 -1.09 -18.63 17.51
C GLY A 264 -1.72 -17.33 17.00
N GLY A 265 -2.40 -16.64 17.89
CA GLY A 265 -3.07 -15.38 17.59
C GLY A 265 -3.42 -14.63 18.88
N PRO A 266 -4.39 -13.69 18.80
CA PRO A 266 -5.12 -13.30 17.60
C PRO A 266 -4.25 -12.53 16.59
N ARG A 267 -4.55 -12.68 15.31
CA ARG A 267 -4.07 -11.84 14.21
C ARG A 267 -5.28 -11.20 13.53
N ASN A 268 -5.30 -9.89 13.49
CA ASN A 268 -6.46 -9.14 13.02
C ASN A 268 -6.20 -8.46 11.68
N LEU A 269 -7.26 -8.34 10.89
CA LEU A 269 -7.32 -7.58 9.64
C LEU A 269 -8.47 -6.58 9.73
N THR A 270 -8.26 -5.35 9.27
CA THR A 270 -9.34 -4.42 8.94
C THR A 270 -9.16 -3.87 7.54
N ILE A 271 -10.06 -4.22 6.63
CA ILE A 271 -10.18 -3.56 5.33
C ILE A 271 -11.21 -2.44 5.47
N ILE A 272 -10.73 -1.21 5.51
CA ILE A 272 -11.57 -0.01 5.43
C ILE A 272 -12.05 0.18 4.00
N SER A 273 -11.12 0.11 3.04
CA SER A 273 -11.40 0.29 1.61
C SER A 273 -10.33 -0.41 0.76
N ALA A 274 -10.72 -1.29 -0.18
CA ALA A 274 -9.81 -1.91 -1.14
C ALA A 274 -10.52 -2.29 -2.45
N THR A 275 -9.74 -2.44 -3.51
CA THR A 275 -10.21 -2.87 -4.84
C THR A 275 -9.38 -4.04 -5.36
N VAL A 276 -10.05 -4.99 -6.02
CA VAL A 276 -9.42 -6.06 -6.82
C VAL A 276 -9.87 -5.90 -8.27
N ASN A 277 -9.02 -5.30 -9.12
CA ASN A 277 -9.22 -5.21 -10.57
C ASN A 277 -8.50 -6.36 -11.28
N GLY A 278 -8.92 -7.59 -11.00
CA GLY A 278 -8.23 -8.79 -11.46
C GLY A 278 -8.93 -10.04 -10.97
N THR A 279 -8.23 -11.17 -11.01
CA THR A 279 -8.68 -12.41 -10.37
C THR A 279 -7.91 -12.63 -9.06
N ILE A 280 -8.58 -13.22 -8.08
CA ILE A 280 -7.97 -13.60 -6.81
C ILE A 280 -8.61 -14.89 -6.31
N ASP A 281 -7.85 -15.76 -5.63
CA ASP A 281 -8.40 -17.03 -5.09
C ASP A 281 -9.28 -16.78 -3.86
N SER A 282 -8.86 -15.93 -2.92
CA SER A 282 -9.70 -15.45 -1.81
C SER A 282 -9.22 -14.13 -1.19
N ILE A 283 -10.04 -13.47 -0.37
CA ILE A 283 -9.66 -12.16 0.21
C ILE A 283 -8.89 -12.33 1.52
N ALA A 284 -9.48 -12.94 2.54
CA ALA A 284 -8.90 -13.05 3.87
C ALA A 284 -8.97 -14.49 4.40
N GLY A 285 -7.84 -15.01 4.90
CA GLY A 285 -7.78 -16.29 5.61
C GLY A 285 -7.48 -16.14 7.09
N VAL A 286 -8.46 -16.39 7.96
CA VAL A 286 -8.33 -16.27 9.44
C VAL A 286 -8.18 -17.65 10.10
N ASN A 287 -7.40 -17.77 11.18
CA ASN A 287 -7.35 -18.99 11.99
C ASN A 287 -8.37 -18.91 13.14
N ARG A 288 -9.54 -19.54 12.98
CA ARG A 288 -10.65 -19.40 13.95
C ARG A 288 -10.27 -19.85 15.37
N ASN A 289 -9.44 -20.88 15.48
CA ASN A 289 -8.97 -21.45 16.75
C ASN A 289 -7.97 -20.55 17.49
N PHE A 290 -7.39 -19.55 16.80
CA PHE A 290 -6.49 -18.57 17.41
C PHE A 290 -7.14 -17.23 17.70
N GLY A 291 -8.45 -17.11 17.45
CA GLY A 291 -9.22 -15.90 17.76
C GLY A 291 -9.02 -14.75 16.77
N ASP A 292 -8.46 -15.03 15.59
CA ASP A 292 -8.24 -14.06 14.51
C ASP A 292 -9.55 -13.40 14.07
N VAL A 293 -9.52 -12.11 13.77
CA VAL A 293 -10.70 -11.37 13.27
C VAL A 293 -10.36 -10.59 12.00
N ALA A 294 -11.08 -10.86 10.93
CA ALA A 294 -11.08 -10.06 9.71
C ALA A 294 -12.36 -9.22 9.64
N GLU A 295 -12.21 -7.91 9.71
CA GLU A 295 -13.28 -6.93 9.51
C GLU A 295 -13.16 -6.29 8.13
N ILE A 296 -14.20 -6.34 7.31
CA ILE A 296 -14.18 -5.83 5.93
C ILE A 296 -15.38 -4.92 5.70
N ARG A 297 -15.11 -3.67 5.30
CA ARG A 297 -16.14 -2.61 5.23
C ARG A 297 -16.51 -2.19 3.81
N ASP A 298 -15.54 -1.84 2.99
CA ASP A 298 -15.75 -1.44 1.59
C ASP A 298 -14.78 -2.15 0.65
N LEU A 299 -15.26 -3.18 -0.02
CA LEU A 299 -14.48 -3.99 -0.94
C LEU A 299 -15.13 -4.02 -2.32
N ARG A 300 -14.33 -3.72 -3.35
CA ARG A 300 -14.75 -3.79 -4.75
C ARG A 300 -13.97 -4.89 -5.46
N ILE A 301 -14.66 -5.81 -6.14
CA ILE A 301 -14.00 -6.91 -6.86
C ILE A 301 -14.55 -6.97 -8.29
N LYS A 302 -13.66 -7.00 -9.27
CA LYS A 302 -14.03 -7.11 -10.69
C LYS A 302 -14.87 -8.36 -10.93
N GLY A 303 -16.08 -8.17 -11.43
CA GLY A 303 -16.99 -9.27 -11.76
C GLY A 303 -17.47 -10.08 -10.55
N TYR A 304 -17.45 -9.49 -9.35
CA TYR A 304 -17.85 -10.16 -8.11
C TYR A 304 -19.20 -10.87 -8.23
N LYS A 305 -19.23 -12.12 -7.75
CA LYS A 305 -20.43 -12.86 -7.41
C LYS A 305 -20.16 -13.56 -6.08
N GLU A 306 -21.19 -13.86 -5.31
CA GLU A 306 -21.04 -14.61 -4.05
C GLU A 306 -20.27 -15.92 -4.30
N GLY A 307 -19.26 -16.21 -3.45
CA GLY A 307 -18.33 -17.32 -3.60
C GLY A 307 -17.32 -17.21 -4.77
N LYS A 308 -17.32 -16.11 -5.53
CA LYS A 308 -16.42 -15.87 -6.68
C LYS A 308 -15.85 -14.44 -6.66
N PRO A 309 -14.73 -14.23 -5.95
CA PRO A 309 -14.04 -15.18 -5.07
C PRO A 309 -14.70 -15.31 -3.68
N PRO A 310 -14.35 -16.34 -2.89
CA PRO A 310 -14.57 -16.34 -1.45
C PRO A 310 -13.94 -15.11 -0.79
N VAL A 311 -14.67 -14.48 0.12
CA VAL A 311 -14.22 -13.27 0.81
C VAL A 311 -13.48 -13.62 2.09
N CYS A 312 -14.17 -14.07 3.13
CA CYS A 312 -13.53 -14.42 4.41
C CYS A 312 -13.60 -15.93 4.62
N GLU A 313 -12.45 -16.59 4.53
CA GLU A 313 -12.33 -18.02 4.76
C GLU A 313 -11.78 -18.30 6.17
N GLU A 314 -12.45 -19.18 6.91
CA GLU A 314 -11.94 -19.64 8.21
C GLU A 314 -11.06 -20.89 8.03
N PHE A 315 -9.98 -20.95 8.81
CA PHE A 315 -9.02 -22.05 8.85
C PHE A 315 -8.78 -22.53 10.28
N LYS A 316 -8.27 -23.74 10.42
CA LYS A 316 -7.62 -24.23 11.62
C LYS A 316 -6.12 -23.96 11.50
N GLY A 317 -5.59 -23.02 12.27
CA GLY A 317 -4.15 -22.81 12.38
C GLY A 317 -3.49 -23.95 13.16
N VAL A 318 -2.29 -24.33 12.76
CA VAL A 318 -1.50 -25.42 13.36
C VAL A 318 -0.08 -24.95 13.68
N GLU A 319 0.60 -25.66 14.56
CA GLU A 319 2.03 -25.47 14.80
C GLU A 319 2.85 -26.05 13.64
N LYS A 320 3.96 -25.41 13.27
CA LYS A 320 4.81 -25.88 12.16
C LYS A 320 5.24 -27.33 12.38
N GLY A 321 5.04 -28.16 11.36
CA GLY A 321 5.39 -29.58 11.40
C GLY A 321 4.40 -30.47 12.19
N GLN A 322 3.33 -29.93 12.76
CA GLN A 322 2.31 -30.68 13.52
C GLN A 322 1.01 -30.91 12.73
N GLY A 323 1.08 -30.91 11.40
CA GLY A 323 -0.05 -31.11 10.51
C GLY A 323 -0.14 -30.02 9.44
N LYS A 324 -1.28 -29.98 8.75
CA LYS A 324 -1.60 -28.95 7.75
C LYS A 324 -2.69 -28.04 8.30
N SER A 325 -2.61 -26.75 7.97
CA SER A 325 -3.70 -25.83 8.25
C SER A 325 -4.92 -26.23 7.40
N GLU A 326 -6.02 -26.59 8.06
CA GLU A 326 -7.22 -27.08 7.40
C GLU A 326 -8.14 -25.91 7.05
N LYS A 327 -8.61 -25.87 5.80
CA LYS A 327 -9.64 -24.92 5.37
C LYS A 327 -11.00 -25.41 5.83
N TYR A 328 -11.79 -24.53 6.43
CA TYR A 328 -13.21 -24.77 6.61
C TYR A 328 -13.95 -24.37 5.32
N ASP A 329 -14.48 -23.16 5.26
CA ASP A 329 -15.19 -22.62 4.10
C ASP A 329 -15.22 -21.07 4.17
N GLU A 330 -15.97 -20.42 3.28
CA GLU A 330 -16.34 -19.01 3.36
C GLU A 330 -17.40 -18.76 4.45
N PHE A 331 -17.20 -17.70 5.25
CA PHE A 331 -18.11 -17.29 6.32
C PHE A 331 -18.44 -15.81 6.27
N TRP A 332 -19.65 -15.47 6.75
CA TRP A 332 -20.20 -14.12 6.83
C TRP A 332 -20.75 -13.90 8.22
N ASP A 333 -20.60 -12.68 8.74
CA ASP A 333 -21.19 -12.23 9.99
C ASP A 333 -20.88 -13.15 11.21
N THR A 334 -19.68 -13.72 11.25
CA THR A 334 -19.21 -14.56 12.37
C THR A 334 -18.31 -13.76 13.31
N LYS A 335 -17.90 -14.39 14.42
CA LYS A 335 -16.91 -13.82 15.34
C LYS A 335 -15.59 -13.48 14.63
N ASN A 336 -15.15 -14.35 13.73
CA ASN A 336 -13.86 -14.29 13.07
C ASN A 336 -13.94 -13.59 11.70
N CYS A 337 -15.09 -13.69 11.01
CA CYS A 337 -15.38 -13.02 9.75
C CYS A 337 -16.43 -11.92 9.96
N LYS A 338 -15.97 -10.73 10.36
CA LYS A 338 -16.79 -9.53 10.51
C LYS A 338 -16.98 -8.83 9.17
N VAL A 339 -17.72 -9.51 8.29
CA VAL A 339 -18.06 -9.02 6.97
C VAL A 339 -19.48 -9.45 6.63
N SER A 340 -20.27 -8.50 6.15
CA SER A 340 -21.60 -8.73 5.60
C SER A 340 -21.55 -8.64 4.07
N ARG A 341 -22.51 -9.27 3.37
CA ARG A 341 -22.58 -9.23 1.89
C ARG A 341 -22.64 -7.81 1.33
N SER A 342 -23.23 -6.86 2.05
CA SER A 342 -23.29 -5.45 1.64
C SER A 342 -21.94 -4.73 1.61
N ASN A 343 -20.93 -5.26 2.28
CA ASN A 343 -19.57 -4.70 2.30
C ASN A 343 -18.79 -5.02 1.03
N VAL A 344 -19.24 -6.00 0.24
CA VAL A 344 -18.54 -6.47 -0.96
C VAL A 344 -19.42 -6.27 -2.18
N LYS A 345 -18.90 -5.54 -3.17
CA LYS A 345 -19.65 -5.23 -4.39
C LYS A 345 -18.79 -5.47 -5.63
N PRO A 346 -19.41 -5.71 -6.79
CA PRO A 346 -18.71 -5.58 -8.06
C PRO A 346 -17.99 -4.23 -8.16
N LEU A 347 -16.82 -4.23 -8.81
CA LEU A 347 -16.08 -3.02 -9.18
C LEU A 347 -16.89 -2.12 -10.11
#